data_AF-A0A2D6TLH4-F1
#
_entry.id   AF-A0A2D6TLH4-F1
#
_cell.length_a   1.000
_cell.length_b   1.000
_cell.length_c   1.000
_cell.angle_alpha   90.00
_cell.angle_beta   90.00
_cell.angle_gamma   90.00
#
_symmetry.space_group_name_H-M   'P 1'
#
loop_
_entity.id
_entity.type
_entity.pdbx_description
1 polymer ?
#
loop_
_entity_poly.entity_id
_entity_poly.type
_entity_poly.pdbx_seq_one_letter_code
_entity_poly.pdbx_strand_id
1 'polypeptide(L)' 'MQVVIICGGKGSRLKKNYKSTPKSLIKFEQKPNLKHQIDQLKKSYINDFLFLTNYQNKKITNFLKKNKYKKL' A
#
# COMPACT_ATOMS: atom_id res chain seq x y z
N MET A 1 7.00 -7.53 16.67
CA MET A 1 7.77 -7.56 15.41
C MET A 1 7.23 -6.47 14.50
N GLN A 2 8.11 -5.62 13.97
CA GLN A 2 7.75 -4.53 13.06
C GLN A 2 8.02 -4.94 11.60
N VAL A 3 7.12 -4.56 10.69
CA VAL A 3 7.28 -4.82 9.25
C VAL A 3 7.34 -3.51 8.46
N VAL A 4 8.29 -3.43 7.55
CA VAL A 4 8.41 -2.32 6.60
C VAL A 4 7.74 -2.70 5.28
N ILE A 5 6.78 -1.90 4.83
CA ILE A 5 6.10 -2.09 3.54
C ILE A 5 6.47 -0.95 2.59
N ILE A 6 7.18 -1.29 1.52
CA ILE A 6 7.62 -0.33 0.50
C ILE A 6 6.51 -0.11 -0.51
N CYS A 7 5.83 1.03 -0.38
CA CYS A 7 4.64 1.37 -1.17
C CYS A 7 4.90 2.46 -2.23
N GLY A 8 6.12 3.02 -2.29
CA GLY A 8 6.45 4.23 -3.07
C GLY A 8 6.97 4.01 -4.49
N GLY A 9 6.91 2.80 -5.04
CA GLY A 9 7.47 2.50 -6.37
C GLY A 9 6.67 3.08 -7.54
N LYS A 10 7.36 3.54 -8.60
CA LYS A 10 6.76 4.12 -9.82
C LYS A 10 5.90 3.14 -10.62
N GLY A 11 6.17 1.83 -10.50
CA GLY A 11 5.42 0.80 -11.21
C GLY A 11 5.56 0.87 -12.74
N SER A 12 6.69 1.37 -13.25
CA SER A 12 6.93 1.63 -14.69
C SER A 12 6.73 0.43 -15.63
N ARG A 13 6.83 -0.80 -15.10
CA ARG A 13 6.58 -2.05 -15.83
C ARG A 13 5.10 -2.35 -16.06
N LEU A 14 4.20 -1.70 -15.31
CA LEU A 14 2.74 -1.82 -15.48
C LEU A 14 2.29 -0.76 -16.51
N LYS A 15 1.76 -1.23 -17.65
CA LYS A 15 1.38 -0.45 -18.85
C LYS A 15 0.46 0.75 -18.56
N LYS A 16 0.31 1.64 -19.57
CA LYS A 16 -0.39 2.96 -19.58
C LYS A 16 -1.63 3.10 -18.67
N ASN A 17 -2.44 2.05 -18.55
CA ASN A 17 -3.74 2.06 -17.86
C ASN A 17 -3.66 2.40 -16.37
N TYR A 18 -2.49 2.24 -15.72
CA TYR A 18 -2.33 2.51 -14.29
C TYR A 18 -1.45 3.73 -13.98
N LYS A 19 -1.17 4.60 -14.96
CA LYS A 19 -0.33 5.81 -14.75
C LYS A 19 -0.81 6.69 -13.59
N SER A 20 -2.12 6.78 -13.38
CA SER A 20 -2.73 7.62 -12.34
C SER A 20 -2.97 6.88 -11.02
N THR A 21 -2.68 5.58 -10.93
CA THR A 21 -2.94 4.77 -9.75
C THR A 21 -1.62 4.24 -9.18
N PRO A 22 -1.28 4.49 -7.91
CA PRO A 22 -0.07 3.93 -7.32
C PRO A 22 -0.12 2.40 -7.40
N LYS A 23 1.00 1.74 -7.71
CA LYS A 23 1.06 0.26 -7.81
C LYS A 23 0.48 -0.43 -6.57
N SER A 24 0.77 0.12 -5.40
CA SER A 24 0.30 -0.35 -4.09
C SER A 24 -1.23 -0.31 -3.95
N LEU A 25 -1.91 0.56 -4.70
CA LEU A 25 -3.36 0.74 -4.66
C LEU A 25 -4.10 0.14 -5.87
N ILE A 26 -3.38 -0.53 -6.79
CA ILE A 26 -4.03 -1.30 -7.85
C ILE A 26 -4.89 -2.39 -7.20
N LYS A 27 -6.12 -2.51 -7.68
CA LYS A 27 -7.08 -3.49 -7.18
C LYS A 27 -6.87 -4.83 -7.86
N PHE A 28 -6.79 -5.88 -7.05
CA PHE A 28 -6.91 -7.28 -7.46
C PHE A 28 -8.14 -7.82 -6.76
N GLU A 29 -9.09 -8.35 -7.52
CA GLU A 29 -10.38 -8.82 -7.00
C GLU A 29 -11.07 -7.73 -6.15
N GLN A 30 -11.19 -6.53 -6.71
CA GLN A 30 -11.81 -5.34 -6.08
C GLN A 30 -11.07 -4.76 -4.86
N LYS A 31 -10.00 -5.41 -4.39
CA LYS A 31 -9.26 -5.02 -3.19
C LYS A 31 -7.85 -4.53 -3.52
N PRO A 32 -7.39 -3.39 -2.96
CA PRO A 32 -6.05 -2.88 -3.21
C PRO A 32 -4.95 -3.88 -2.81
N ASN A 33 -3.89 -3.99 -3.61
CA ASN A 33 -2.74 -4.85 -3.34
C ASN A 33 -2.15 -4.63 -1.93
N LEU A 34 -1.99 -3.38 -1.51
CA LEU A 34 -1.52 -3.04 -0.17
C LEU A 34 -2.42 -3.61 0.94
N LYS A 35 -3.74 -3.67 0.71
CA LYS A 35 -4.67 -4.25 1.69
C LYS A 35 -4.54 -5.77 1.79
N HIS A 36 -4.30 -6.45 0.67
CA HIS A 36 -4.02 -7.89 0.68
C HIS A 36 -2.80 -8.22 1.54
N GLN A 37 -1.71 -7.47 1.37
CA GLN A 37 -0.48 -7.64 2.15
C GLN A 37 -0.71 -7.40 3.65
N ILE A 38 -1.38 -6.29 4.00
CA ILE A 38 -1.67 -5.97 5.40
C ILE A 38 -2.55 -7.05 6.05
N ASP A 39 -3.60 -7.51 5.36
CA ASP A 39 -4.51 -8.50 5.92
C ASP A 39 -3.82 -9.86 6.12
N GLN A 40 -2.92 -10.27 5.23
CA GLN A 40 -2.09 -11.47 5.42
C GLN A 40 -1.15 -11.35 6.63
N LEU A 41 -0.50 -10.19 6.80
CA LEU A 41 0.39 -9.94 7.93
C LEU A 41 -0.37 -9.90 9.26
N LYS A 42 -1.57 -9.29 9.27
CA LYS A 42 -2.46 -9.29 10.44
C LYS A 42 -2.95 -10.69 10.82
N LYS A 43 -3.27 -11.54 9.84
CA LYS A 43 -3.59 -12.97 10.10
C LYS A 43 -2.42 -13.71 10.75
N SER A 44 -1.19 -13.24 10.54
CA SER A 44 0.02 -13.75 11.17
C SER A 44 0.38 -13.01 12.47
N TYR A 45 -0.58 -12.29 13.08
CA TYR A 45 -0.43 -11.51 14.32
C TYR A 45 0.59 -10.36 14.25
N ILE A 46 0.98 -9.92 13.06
CA ILE A 46 1.86 -8.77 12.87
C ILE A 46 1.00 -7.52 12.70
N ASN A 47 1.14 -6.57 13.64
CA ASN A 47 0.29 -5.38 13.70
C ASN A 47 1.07 -4.05 13.68
N ASP A 48 2.40 -4.11 13.74
CA ASP A 48 3.27 -2.93 13.71
C ASP A 48 3.87 -2.76 12.31
N PHE A 49 3.51 -1.66 11.65
CA PHE A 49 3.82 -1.41 10.24
C PHE A 49 4.46 -0.04 10.04
N LEU A 50 5.55 -0.01 9.28
CA LEU A 50 6.18 1.20 8.75
C LEU A 50 5.98 1.26 7.22
N PHE A 51 5.28 2.29 6.74
CA PHE A 51 4.97 2.45 5.32
C PHE A 51 5.91 3.45 4.64
N LEU A 52 6.82 2.95 3.81
CA LEU A 52 7.70 3.81 3.01
C LEU A 52 6.98 4.24 1.73
N THR A 53 6.69 5.53 1.63
CA THR A 53 5.88 6.12 0.55
C THR A 53 6.69 7.17 -0.21
N ASN A 54 6.55 7.23 -1.53
CA ASN A 54 7.24 8.23 -2.36
C ASN A 54 6.38 8.63 -3.58
N TYR A 55 6.44 7.87 -4.68
CA TYR A 55 5.63 8.17 -5.86
C TYR A 55 4.14 8.14 -5.54
N GLN A 56 3.40 9.20 -5.93
CA GLN A 56 1.98 9.40 -5.64
C GLN A 56 1.62 9.29 -4.13
N ASN A 57 2.53 9.71 -3.25
CA ASN A 57 2.41 9.65 -1.78
C ASN A 57 1.05 10.14 -1.24
N LYS A 58 0.48 11.22 -1.78
CA LYS A 58 -0.82 11.75 -1.33
C LYS A 58 -1.93 10.68 -1.39
N LYS A 59 -2.01 9.91 -2.48
CA LYS A 59 -3.03 8.86 -2.64
C LYS A 59 -2.82 7.71 -1.66
N ILE A 60 -1.57 7.28 -1.47
CA ILE A 60 -1.22 6.22 -0.54
C ILE A 60 -1.51 6.65 0.90
N THR A 61 -1.10 7.87 1.28
CA THR A 61 -1.34 8.42 2.62
C THR A 61 -2.84 8.56 2.90
N ASN A 62 -3.63 9.03 1.93
CA ASN A 62 -5.09 9.10 2.09
C ASN A 62 -5.71 7.72 2.30
N PHE A 63 -5.25 6.71 1.55
CA PHE A 63 -5.67 5.33 1.75
C PHE A 63 -5.32 4.83 3.16
N LEU A 64 -4.09 5.07 3.63
CA LEU A 64 -3.65 4.66 4.96
C LEU A 64 -4.48 5.33 6.07
N LYS A 65 -4.67 6.65 5.99
CA LYS A 65 -5.50 7.42 6.94
C LYS A 65 -6.94 6.92 6.99
N LYS A 66 -7.57 6.71 5.84
CA LYS A 66 -8.97 6.22 5.74
C LYS A 66 -9.16 4.87 6.41
N ASN A 67 -8.14 3.99 6.34
CA ASN A 67 -8.17 2.67 6.95
C ASN A 67 -7.55 2.64 8.36
N LYS A 68 -7.27 3.80 8.96
CA LYS A 68 -6.70 3.96 10.31
C LYS A 68 -5.35 3.24 10.49
N TYR A 69 -4.57 3.11 9.42
CA TYR A 69 -3.17 2.67 9.54
C TYR A 69 -2.30 3.85 9.97
N LYS A 70 -1.51 3.69 11.02
CA LYS A 70 -0.55 4.71 11.44
C LYS A 70 0.53 4.85 10.37
N LYS A 71 0.78 6.10 9.97
CA LYS A 71 1.99 6.50 9.25
C LYS A 71 2.90 7.13 10.32
N LEU A 72 4.06 6.53 10.54
CA LEU A 72 5.16 7.20 11.25
C LEU A 72 5.83 8.18 10.29
#